data_AF-A0A9P7ULP9-F1
#
_entry.id   AF-A0A9P7ULP9-F1
#
_cell.length_a   1.000
_cell.length_b   1.000
_cell.length_c   1.000
_cell.angle_alpha   90.00
_cell.angle_beta   90.00
_cell.angle_gamma   90.00
#
_symmetry.space_group_name_H-M   'P 1'
#
loop_
_entity.id
_entity.type
_entity.pdbx_description
1 polymer ?
#
loop_
_entity_poly.entity_id
_entity_poly.type
_entity_poly.pdbx_seq_one_letter_code
_entity_poly.pdbx_strand_id
1 'polypeptide(L)'
;MSFQKSFFVAVLAAVLCASLSEAAPWPASSKHATHRRRLVGRGVSLESYHPQPKFQTFGEGKLMADAQSFAQPDGLKSNVMNWLATNLQVNSSNLEWTSGWAAENGLSCGYVKQVHDGVPFTNAVANVAFQKNNAISFGNSFVATSNIAPSKPTVDVDDAISTAESTLGGTHNGIEPALQYLAQPDGSAALVHAVQIENEADQSFVEAYVDAHSGKLVSVNDFVADASFRALPIDKKLISDGLELIKDPESLDVSPLGWNNDGTTNTTDTTGNNAVVVKLSGQNQVQSTLGKDVNGQLTFDFTYDQKKDPTDPTNIDAARTNGFFIANEYHDILYRYGFTEKAFNFQNTNFGKGGAEADPVLMSVQDPSGTNNANFATPPDGQPGQCRMFIFDLTNPRQDGAMENAVPVHELTHGVTNRMTGGGTGRCLQSLQAGGMGEGWSDAVADWMTQTTAQTQDFVVGQGVSGKAGGLRSKPYSVDPAVNPLKYSDIGKLQEVHQIGEVWANTLHTVYADLVTSLGFNANAKTDPTGKEGNVVWMNLIITGLTLQPCNPTVLDARDAIVQADKTLNNGANECTLRTSFAKKGLGLNATPDFQDDDTVPANCK
;
A
#
# COMPACT_ATOMS: atom_id res chain seq x y z
N MET A 1 34.57 -43.30 45.51
CA MET A 1 35.27 -42.03 45.21
C MET A 1 34.32 -41.17 44.40
N SER A 2 34.04 -39.97 44.89
CA SER A 2 32.94 -39.08 44.48
C SER A 2 33.50 -37.84 43.77
N PHE A 3 32.88 -37.49 42.65
CA PHE A 3 32.74 -36.17 41.98
C PHE A 3 33.94 -35.22 41.79
N GLN A 4 34.12 -34.75 40.55
CA GLN A 4 33.67 -33.42 40.05
C GLN A 4 33.98 -33.32 38.54
N LYS A 5 33.02 -33.21 37.60
CA LYS A 5 32.16 -32.05 37.26
C LYS A 5 32.92 -30.72 37.16
N SER A 6 33.75 -30.53 36.12
CA SER A 6 34.19 -29.18 35.70
C SER A 6 34.48 -28.98 34.20
N PHE A 7 34.39 -30.00 33.33
CA PHE A 7 34.77 -29.80 31.91
C PHE A 7 33.61 -29.45 30.95
N PHE A 8 32.35 -29.52 31.42
CA PHE A 8 31.16 -29.25 30.58
C PHE A 8 30.48 -27.90 30.85
N VAL A 9 31.05 -27.02 31.69
CA VAL A 9 30.48 -25.70 31.98
C VAL A 9 31.16 -24.57 31.18
N ALA A 10 32.35 -24.78 30.60
CA ALA A 10 33.05 -23.74 29.84
C ALA A 10 32.54 -23.57 28.40
N VAL A 11 31.93 -24.61 27.79
CA VAL A 11 31.40 -24.52 26.42
C VAL A 11 29.93 -24.06 26.38
N LEU A 12 29.19 -24.21 27.48
CA LEU A 12 27.82 -23.70 27.58
C LEU A 12 27.73 -22.21 27.99
N ALA A 13 28.80 -21.64 28.56
CA ALA A 13 28.86 -20.22 28.90
C ALA A 13 29.32 -19.32 27.74
N ALA A 14 29.95 -19.89 26.70
CA ALA A 14 30.34 -19.13 25.49
C ALA A 14 29.24 -19.05 24.43
N VAL A 15 28.16 -19.83 24.55
CA VAL A 15 27.03 -19.87 23.60
C VAL A 15 25.82 -19.06 24.10
N LEU A 16 25.89 -18.45 25.29
CA LEU A 16 24.82 -17.61 25.86
C LEU A 16 25.20 -16.12 26.04
N CYS A 17 26.33 -15.66 25.48
CA CYS A 17 26.76 -14.27 25.52
C CYS A 17 27.04 -13.64 24.14
N ALA A 18 26.33 -14.08 23.09
CA ALA A 18 26.45 -13.49 21.75
C ALA A 18 25.10 -13.13 21.10
N SER A 19 24.11 -12.77 21.90
CA SER A 19 22.83 -12.21 21.40
C SER A 19 22.31 -11.10 22.31
N LEU A 20 23.19 -10.16 22.68
CA LEU A 20 22.80 -8.83 23.16
C LEU A 20 23.90 -7.87 22.70
N SER A 21 23.86 -7.46 21.43
CA SER A 21 24.33 -6.11 21.13
C SER A 21 23.37 -5.17 21.83
N GLU A 22 23.77 -4.65 23.01
CA GLU A 22 23.12 -3.47 23.55
C GLU A 22 23.27 -2.38 22.49
N ALA A 23 22.19 -2.14 21.74
CA ALA A 23 22.09 -0.96 20.93
C ALA A 23 22.34 0.21 21.87
N ALA A 24 23.37 1.01 21.57
CA ALA A 24 23.61 2.25 22.29
C ALA A 24 22.28 3.01 22.44
N PRO A 25 22.01 3.68 23.58
CA PRO A 25 20.73 4.31 23.85
C PRO A 25 20.57 5.54 22.95
N TRP A 26 20.19 5.30 21.69
CA TRP A 26 19.82 6.34 20.77
C TRP A 26 18.39 6.80 21.12
N PRO A 27 18.13 8.11 21.22
CA PRO A 27 16.76 8.61 21.26
C PRO A 27 15.98 8.05 20.05
N ALA A 28 14.69 7.70 20.22
CA ALA A 28 13.88 7.13 19.13
C ALA A 28 13.90 7.96 17.83
N SER A 29 14.05 9.30 17.95
CA SER A 29 14.22 10.22 16.82
C SER A 29 15.51 10.02 16.02
N SER A 30 16.59 9.54 16.65
CA SER A 30 17.88 9.31 16.00
C SER A 30 17.89 8.04 15.17
N LYS A 31 17.11 7.02 15.57
CA LYS A 31 16.96 5.78 14.80
C LYS A 31 16.28 6.03 13.44
N HIS A 32 15.24 6.86 13.39
CA HIS A 32 14.58 7.24 12.12
C HIS A 32 15.50 8.00 11.15
N ALA A 33 16.48 8.75 11.66
CA ALA A 33 17.39 9.55 10.83
C ALA A 33 18.60 8.76 10.31
N THR A 34 18.87 7.57 10.84
CA THR A 34 20.13 6.83 10.60
C THR A 34 19.96 5.34 10.31
N HIS A 35 18.80 4.75 10.58
CA HIS A 35 18.57 3.32 10.38
C HIS A 35 17.30 3.07 9.54
N ARG A 36 17.35 2.10 8.63
CA ARG A 36 16.18 1.59 7.89
C ARG A 36 16.17 0.07 7.90
N ARG A 37 15.14 -0.53 8.49
CA ARG A 37 14.89 -1.97 8.36
C ARG A 37 14.26 -2.23 7.00
N ARG A 38 14.80 -3.20 6.26
CA ARG A 38 14.35 -3.60 4.93
C ARG A 38 14.04 -5.07 4.93
N LEU A 39 13.01 -5.44 4.17
CA LEU A 39 12.75 -6.82 3.76
C LEU A 39 13.16 -6.89 2.29
N VAL A 40 14.12 -7.74 1.93
CA VAL A 40 14.65 -7.83 0.56
C VAL A 40 14.69 -9.28 0.12
N GLY A 41 14.32 -9.54 -1.13
CA GLY A 41 14.32 -10.88 -1.73
C GLY A 41 13.47 -11.88 -0.94
N ARG A 42 14.02 -13.08 -0.69
CA ARG A 42 13.35 -14.22 0.01
C ARG A 42 13.16 -14.01 1.52
N GLY A 43 12.62 -12.86 1.95
CA GLY A 43 12.31 -12.56 3.34
C GLY A 43 13.52 -12.23 4.22
N VAL A 44 14.64 -11.78 3.62
CA VAL A 44 15.82 -11.36 4.36
C VAL A 44 15.56 -10.00 5.00
N SER A 45 15.60 -9.94 6.34
CA SER A 45 15.45 -8.69 7.08
C SER A 45 16.82 -8.12 7.46
N LEU A 46 17.15 -6.95 6.93
CA LEU A 46 18.41 -6.25 7.20
C LEU A 46 18.14 -4.83 7.69
N GLU A 47 18.92 -4.35 8.66
CA GLU A 47 18.86 -2.96 9.12
C GLU A 47 20.06 -2.21 8.52
N SER A 48 19.79 -1.31 7.58
CA SER A 48 20.82 -0.48 6.93
C SER A 48 21.12 0.74 7.79
N TYR A 49 22.40 1.10 7.92
CA TYR A 49 22.85 2.27 8.66
C TYR A 49 23.43 3.35 7.74
N HIS A 50 22.96 4.56 7.95
CA HIS A 50 23.42 5.77 7.29
C HIS A 50 23.89 6.76 8.36
N PRO A 51 25.16 7.22 8.32
CA PRO A 51 25.67 8.20 9.26
C PRO A 51 24.82 9.47 9.26
N GLN A 52 24.59 10.02 10.44
CA GLN A 52 23.73 11.19 10.59
C GLN A 52 24.29 12.38 9.77
N PRO A 53 23.51 12.93 8.83
CA PRO A 53 23.98 14.02 8.00
C PRO A 53 24.01 15.33 8.79
N LYS A 54 25.01 16.15 8.50
CA LYS A 54 25.15 17.53 8.98
C LYS A 54 25.01 18.46 7.78
N PHE A 55 24.04 19.37 7.84
CA PHE A 55 23.77 20.34 6.78
C PHE A 55 23.82 21.77 7.31
N GLN A 56 24.40 22.67 6.53
CA GLN A 56 24.57 24.08 6.84
C GLN A 56 24.30 24.92 5.59
N THR A 57 23.68 26.08 5.77
CA THR A 57 23.43 27.08 4.71
C THR A 57 24.02 28.43 5.10
N PHE A 58 24.45 29.22 4.12
CA PHE A 58 25.08 30.53 4.33
C PHE A 58 24.25 31.61 3.59
N GLY A 59 23.85 32.69 4.28
CA GLY A 59 22.94 33.73 3.76
C GLY A 59 22.98 35.05 4.57
N GLU A 60 22.27 36.09 4.13
CA GLU A 60 22.30 37.44 4.75
C GLU A 60 22.06 37.38 6.27
N GLY A 61 23.08 37.79 7.04
CA GLY A 61 23.03 37.86 8.51
C GLY A 61 23.76 36.75 9.27
N LYS A 62 24.30 35.71 8.62
CA LYS A 62 25.27 34.78 9.23
C LYS A 62 26.50 34.69 8.34
N LEU A 63 27.67 34.87 8.96
CA LEU A 63 29.01 34.91 8.34
C LEU A 63 29.07 34.13 7.02
N MET A 64 29.00 34.86 5.91
CA MET A 64 29.65 34.43 4.68
C MET A 64 31.10 34.19 5.10
N ALA A 65 31.61 32.96 5.03
CA ALA A 65 33.04 32.75 5.20
C ALA A 65 33.73 33.68 4.19
N ASP A 66 34.55 34.62 4.69
CA ASP A 66 35.01 35.79 3.95
C ASP A 66 35.28 35.49 2.48
N ALA A 67 34.56 36.20 1.62
CA ALA A 67 34.48 36.01 0.16
C ALA A 67 35.82 36.22 -0.60
N GLN A 68 36.96 36.24 0.09
CA GLN A 68 38.28 36.53 -0.47
C GLN A 68 39.24 35.33 -0.57
N SER A 69 38.90 34.13 -0.07
CA SER A 69 39.85 32.99 -0.06
C SER A 69 39.64 31.91 -1.13
N PHE A 70 38.57 31.95 -1.93
CA PHE A 70 38.22 30.82 -2.81
C PHE A 70 38.36 31.08 -4.31
N ALA A 71 38.89 32.25 -4.69
CA ALA A 71 39.42 32.48 -6.04
C ALA A 71 40.86 31.98 -6.13
N GLN A 72 41.11 30.70 -5.82
CA GLN A 72 42.32 30.07 -6.33
C GLN A 72 42.14 29.90 -7.84
N PRO A 73 43.17 30.14 -8.68
CA PRO A 73 43.08 29.97 -10.13
C PRO A 73 42.74 28.53 -10.59
N ASP A 74 42.71 27.58 -9.65
CA ASP A 74 42.87 26.14 -9.88
C ASP A 74 41.55 25.35 -10.01
N GLY A 75 40.40 26.02 -10.08
CA GLY A 75 39.10 25.42 -10.41
C GLY A 75 38.30 24.83 -9.25
N LEU A 76 37.04 24.42 -9.54
CA LEU A 76 36.02 23.97 -8.58
C LEU A 76 36.48 22.85 -7.63
N LYS A 77 37.20 21.85 -8.16
CA LYS A 77 37.70 20.71 -7.38
C LYS A 77 38.61 21.16 -6.24
N SER A 78 39.63 21.96 -6.53
CA SER A 78 40.61 22.42 -5.53
C SER A 78 39.94 23.25 -4.43
N ASN A 79 38.96 24.08 -4.80
CA ASN A 79 38.19 24.89 -3.85
C ASN A 79 37.37 24.02 -2.90
N VAL A 80 36.61 23.05 -3.42
CA VAL A 80 35.79 22.13 -2.61
C VAL A 80 36.66 21.33 -1.66
N MET A 81 37.76 20.74 -2.16
CA MET A 81 38.65 19.89 -1.37
C MET A 81 39.32 20.66 -0.23
N ASN A 82 39.84 21.86 -0.50
CA ASN A 82 40.45 22.71 0.52
C ASN A 82 39.42 23.20 1.56
N TRP A 83 38.22 23.55 1.10
CA TRP A 83 37.13 23.99 1.98
C TRP A 83 36.74 22.88 2.94
N LEU A 84 36.54 21.65 2.44
CA LEU A 84 36.19 20.50 3.27
C LEU A 84 37.29 20.17 4.27
N ALA A 85 38.55 20.12 3.83
CA ALA A 85 39.69 19.86 4.71
C ALA A 85 39.77 20.88 5.87
N THR A 86 39.56 22.16 5.56
CA THR A 86 39.62 23.24 6.55
C THR A 86 38.39 23.21 7.48
N ASN A 87 37.19 23.16 6.91
CA ASN A 87 35.94 23.30 7.66
C ASN A 87 35.63 22.07 8.53
N LEU A 88 35.98 20.88 8.06
CA LEU A 88 35.83 19.64 8.82
C LEU A 88 37.06 19.27 9.64
N GLN A 89 38.17 20.01 9.50
CA GLN A 89 39.46 19.71 10.14
C GLN A 89 39.95 18.29 9.83
N VAL A 90 39.76 17.85 8.59
CA VAL A 90 40.15 16.53 8.10
C VAL A 90 41.36 16.64 7.18
N ASN A 91 42.25 15.65 7.21
CA ASN A 91 43.39 15.61 6.30
C ASN A 91 42.89 15.44 4.86
N SER A 92 43.41 16.26 3.93
CA SER A 92 43.12 16.15 2.50
C SER A 92 43.40 14.77 1.90
N SER A 93 44.32 13.99 2.48
CA SER A 93 44.57 12.59 2.07
C SER A 93 43.40 11.66 2.35
N ASN A 94 42.48 12.05 3.24
CA ASN A 94 41.28 11.29 3.61
C ASN A 94 40.06 11.76 2.83
N LEU A 95 40.26 12.54 1.77
CA LEU A 95 39.21 13.05 0.91
C LEU A 95 39.48 12.60 -0.52
N GLU A 96 38.44 12.16 -1.20
CA GLU A 96 38.49 11.85 -2.62
C GLU A 96 37.40 12.61 -3.36
N TRP A 97 37.84 13.42 -4.31
CA TRP A 97 36.94 14.09 -5.24
C TRP A 97 36.24 13.06 -6.12
N THR A 98 34.92 13.08 -6.14
CA THR A 98 34.14 12.22 -7.05
C THR A 98 33.76 12.97 -8.32
N SER A 99 33.00 14.05 -8.17
CA SER A 99 32.47 14.81 -9.30
C SER A 99 32.09 16.24 -8.90
N GLY A 100 31.76 17.05 -9.89
CA GLY A 100 31.22 18.38 -9.68
C GLY A 100 30.82 19.03 -10.99
N TRP A 101 30.03 20.09 -10.89
CA TRP A 101 29.51 20.82 -12.04
C TRP A 101 29.39 22.30 -11.74
N ALA A 102 29.35 23.11 -12.80
CA ALA A 102 29.11 24.55 -12.74
C ALA A 102 28.12 24.95 -13.84
N ALA A 103 27.12 25.74 -13.49
CA ALA A 103 26.13 26.31 -14.40
C ALA A 103 26.48 27.75 -14.78
N GLU A 104 25.98 28.19 -15.94
CA GLU A 104 26.22 29.54 -16.49
C GLU A 104 25.73 30.67 -15.58
N ASN A 105 24.72 30.39 -14.74
CA ASN A 105 24.20 31.34 -13.74
C ASN A 105 25.12 31.52 -12.52
N GLY A 106 26.27 30.85 -12.51
CA GLY A 106 27.27 30.90 -11.44
C GLY A 106 27.05 29.89 -10.32
N LEU A 107 25.99 29.07 -10.33
CA LEU A 107 25.84 27.98 -9.36
C LEU A 107 26.85 26.88 -9.67
N SER A 108 27.57 26.38 -8.67
CA SER A 108 28.42 25.20 -8.81
C SER A 108 28.34 24.30 -7.58
N CYS A 109 28.59 23.01 -7.76
CA CYS A 109 28.55 22.03 -6.70
C CYS A 109 29.66 21.00 -6.88
N GLY A 110 30.34 20.64 -5.79
CA GLY A 110 31.32 19.57 -5.76
C GLY A 110 30.93 18.49 -4.76
N TYR A 111 31.26 17.24 -5.10
CA TYR A 111 30.96 16.04 -4.34
C TYR A 111 32.27 15.31 -3.98
N VAL A 112 32.35 14.84 -2.75
CA VAL A 112 33.57 14.25 -2.16
C VAL A 112 33.20 13.07 -1.28
N LYS A 113 34.02 12.02 -1.30
CA LYS A 113 33.93 10.89 -0.37
C LYS A 113 35.00 10.98 0.71
N GLN A 114 34.68 10.49 1.91
CA GLN A 114 35.69 10.19 2.91
C GLN A 114 36.47 8.95 2.48
N VAL A 115 37.78 8.94 2.71
CA VAL A 115 38.70 7.86 2.34
C VAL A 115 39.58 7.49 3.53
N HIS A 116 39.91 6.21 3.63
CA HIS A 116 40.94 5.71 4.54
C HIS A 116 41.83 4.70 3.79
N ASP A 117 43.15 4.84 3.91
CA ASP A 117 44.12 3.97 3.23
C ASP A 117 43.88 3.79 1.71
N GLY A 118 43.39 4.84 1.05
CA GLY A 118 43.06 4.83 -0.37
C GLY A 118 41.76 4.12 -0.74
N VAL A 119 40.99 3.65 0.24
CA VAL A 119 39.67 3.03 0.05
C VAL A 119 38.57 4.02 0.45
N PRO A 120 37.62 4.33 -0.45
CA PRO A 120 36.55 5.26 -0.15
C PRO A 120 35.44 4.62 0.69
N PHE A 121 34.77 5.44 1.48
CA PHE A 121 33.55 5.04 2.18
C PHE A 121 32.33 5.09 1.26
N THR A 122 31.41 4.14 1.42
CA THR A 122 30.13 4.13 0.69
C THR A 122 29.12 5.12 1.28
N ASN A 123 29.01 5.17 2.61
CA ASN A 123 27.98 5.93 3.33
C ASN A 123 28.51 7.22 4.02
N ALA A 124 29.75 7.62 3.74
CA ALA A 124 30.35 8.86 4.28
C ALA A 124 30.75 9.82 3.13
N VAL A 125 29.88 10.77 2.83
CA VAL A 125 30.00 11.68 1.67
C VAL A 125 29.89 13.14 2.11
N ALA A 126 30.33 14.06 1.26
CA ALA A 126 30.20 15.50 1.44
C ALA A 126 29.89 16.19 0.12
N ASN A 127 29.16 17.31 0.22
CA ASN A 127 28.88 18.19 -0.90
C ASN A 127 28.99 19.66 -0.49
N VAL A 128 29.58 20.48 -1.36
CA VAL A 128 29.67 21.93 -1.16
C VAL A 128 29.10 22.62 -2.40
N ALA A 129 28.11 23.48 -2.19
CA ALA A 129 27.52 24.29 -3.25
C ALA A 129 27.96 25.75 -3.12
N PHE A 130 28.23 26.38 -4.26
CA PHE A 130 28.67 27.77 -4.37
C PHE A 130 27.77 28.56 -5.30
N GLN A 131 27.50 29.81 -4.95
CA GLN A 131 27.00 30.81 -5.88
C GLN A 131 28.15 31.75 -6.26
N LYS A 132 28.55 31.70 -7.53
CA LYS A 132 29.81 32.24 -8.03
C LYS A 132 30.97 31.66 -7.23
N ASN A 133 31.59 32.44 -6.36
CA ASN A 133 32.72 32.03 -5.52
C ASN A 133 32.36 31.90 -4.03
N ASN A 134 31.09 32.09 -3.67
CA ASN A 134 30.64 32.05 -2.28
C ASN A 134 29.98 30.71 -1.97
N ALA A 135 30.45 29.98 -0.96
CA ALA A 135 29.77 28.79 -0.49
C ALA A 135 28.38 29.18 0.04
N ILE A 136 27.32 28.56 -0.48
CA ILE A 136 25.93 28.82 -0.10
C ILE A 136 25.33 27.68 0.73
N SER A 137 25.85 26.47 0.58
CA SER A 137 25.47 25.34 1.42
C SER A 137 26.55 24.28 1.49
N PHE A 138 26.56 23.55 2.59
CA PHE A 138 27.46 22.45 2.85
C PHE A 138 26.70 21.31 3.53
N GLY A 139 26.85 20.10 3.00
CA GLY A 139 26.39 18.86 3.61
C GLY A 139 27.54 17.87 3.79
N ASN A 140 27.55 17.11 4.89
CA ASN A 140 28.39 15.93 5.02
C ASN A 140 27.80 14.87 5.96
N SER A 141 28.21 13.63 5.78
CA SER A 141 27.94 12.48 6.66
C SER A 141 29.24 11.81 7.11
N PHE A 142 30.35 12.56 7.19
CA PHE A 142 31.65 11.99 7.58
C PHE A 142 31.63 11.46 9.00
N VAL A 143 32.32 10.34 9.20
CA VAL A 143 32.35 9.60 10.46
C VAL A 143 33.73 9.65 11.10
N ALA A 144 33.75 9.52 12.44
CA ALA A 144 34.98 9.25 13.15
C ALA A 144 35.42 7.81 12.88
N THR A 145 36.70 7.62 12.62
CA THR A 145 37.28 6.35 12.16
C THR A 145 38.11 5.69 13.25
N SER A 146 37.57 5.58 14.45
CA SER A 146 38.31 5.07 15.62
C SER A 146 38.56 3.56 15.57
N ASN A 147 37.78 2.81 14.77
CA ASN A 147 37.93 1.37 14.60
C ASN A 147 37.60 0.95 13.16
N ILE A 148 38.60 0.86 12.29
CA ILE A 148 38.44 0.46 10.88
C ILE A 148 39.05 -0.93 10.66
N ALA A 149 38.32 -1.79 9.95
CA ALA A 149 38.84 -3.05 9.44
C ALA A 149 40.06 -2.88 8.49
N PRO A 150 40.97 -3.87 8.41
CA PRO A 150 42.09 -3.83 7.47
C PRO A 150 41.63 -3.56 6.03
N SER A 151 42.37 -2.74 5.28
CA SER A 151 42.03 -2.35 3.89
C SER A 151 42.25 -3.45 2.85
N LYS A 152 42.89 -4.56 3.23
CA LYS A 152 43.14 -5.71 2.36
C LYS A 152 42.08 -6.79 2.59
N PRO A 153 41.22 -7.10 1.61
CA PRO A 153 40.18 -8.10 1.77
C PRO A 153 40.77 -9.51 1.98
N THR A 154 40.08 -10.34 2.76
CA THR A 154 40.41 -11.77 2.91
C THR A 154 39.38 -12.69 2.25
N VAL A 155 38.25 -12.14 1.82
CA VAL A 155 37.21 -12.80 1.01
C VAL A 155 37.35 -12.37 -0.44
N ASP A 156 37.31 -13.34 -1.34
CA ASP A 156 37.36 -13.10 -2.78
C ASP A 156 36.08 -12.41 -3.27
N VAL A 157 36.19 -11.60 -4.32
CA VAL A 157 35.04 -10.87 -4.87
C VAL A 157 34.01 -11.82 -5.47
N ASP A 158 34.41 -12.96 -6.03
CA ASP A 158 33.50 -13.97 -6.60
C ASP A 158 32.68 -14.67 -5.50
N ASP A 159 33.30 -14.90 -4.33
CA ASP A 159 32.62 -15.43 -3.14
C ASP A 159 31.61 -14.42 -2.58
N ALA A 160 31.94 -13.13 -2.63
CA ALA A 160 31.05 -12.06 -2.22
C ALA A 160 29.85 -11.92 -3.17
N ILE A 161 30.07 -12.01 -4.49
CA ILE A 161 29.00 -12.06 -5.49
C ILE A 161 28.08 -13.25 -5.23
N SER A 162 28.65 -14.45 -5.08
CA SER A 162 27.88 -15.67 -4.80
C SER A 162 27.05 -15.56 -3.52
N THR A 163 27.60 -14.92 -2.48
CA THR A 163 26.86 -14.62 -1.24
C THR A 163 25.69 -13.67 -1.49
N ALA A 164 25.92 -12.58 -2.22
CA ALA A 164 24.89 -11.59 -2.50
C ALA A 164 23.75 -12.20 -3.34
N GLU A 165 24.08 -12.91 -4.42
CA GLU A 165 23.11 -13.60 -5.29
C GLU A 165 22.28 -14.64 -4.51
N SER A 166 22.94 -15.52 -3.75
CA SER A 166 22.25 -16.57 -2.98
C SER A 166 21.37 -16.02 -1.86
N THR A 167 21.79 -14.94 -1.21
CA THR A 167 21.05 -14.32 -0.10
C THR A 167 19.85 -13.52 -0.62
N LEU A 168 20.02 -12.78 -1.71
CA LEU A 168 19.02 -11.85 -2.24
C LEU A 168 18.12 -12.46 -3.32
N GLY A 169 18.50 -13.60 -3.89
CA GLY A 169 17.72 -14.33 -4.89
C GLY A 169 17.78 -13.75 -6.31
N GLY A 170 18.68 -12.81 -6.57
CA GLY A 170 18.92 -12.22 -7.90
C GLY A 170 20.28 -12.59 -8.48
N THR A 171 20.63 -11.93 -9.59
CA THR A 171 21.89 -12.09 -10.32
C THR A 171 22.71 -10.81 -10.33
N HIS A 172 24.03 -10.94 -10.31
CA HIS A 172 24.94 -9.82 -10.52
C HIS A 172 24.77 -9.23 -11.92
N ASN A 173 24.68 -7.90 -12.00
CA ASN A 173 24.36 -7.19 -13.25
C ASN A 173 25.57 -6.91 -14.16
N GLY A 174 26.73 -7.47 -13.84
CA GLY A 174 27.96 -7.30 -14.62
C GLY A 174 28.74 -6.02 -14.34
N ILE A 175 28.28 -5.15 -13.42
CA ILE A 175 29.06 -4.00 -12.94
C ILE A 175 30.10 -4.47 -11.92
N GLU A 176 31.39 -4.23 -12.19
CA GLU A 176 32.49 -4.67 -11.31
C GLU A 176 32.27 -4.21 -9.85
N PRO A 177 32.26 -5.13 -8.87
CA PRO A 177 32.06 -4.75 -7.48
C PRO A 177 33.15 -3.80 -6.96
N ALA A 178 32.74 -2.79 -6.20
CA ALA A 178 33.67 -1.84 -5.61
C ALA A 178 34.07 -2.25 -4.19
N LEU A 179 35.37 -2.20 -3.89
CA LEU A 179 35.86 -2.35 -2.52
C LEU A 179 35.75 -1.02 -1.78
N GLN A 180 34.97 -0.97 -0.70
CA GLN A 180 34.64 0.27 0.00
C GLN A 180 34.56 0.05 1.51
N TYR A 181 34.63 1.13 2.29
CA TYR A 181 34.33 1.10 3.71
C TYR A 181 32.85 1.43 3.98
N LEU A 182 32.22 0.65 4.84
CA LEU A 182 30.86 0.89 5.36
C LEU A 182 30.96 1.25 6.85
N ALA A 183 30.61 2.49 7.18
CA ALA A 183 30.49 2.91 8.58
C ALA A 183 29.32 2.18 9.25
N GLN A 184 29.49 1.80 10.51
CA GLN A 184 28.55 1.02 11.31
C GLN A 184 27.99 1.82 12.50
N PRO A 185 26.82 1.45 13.05
CA PRO A 185 26.18 2.20 14.14
C PRO A 185 26.96 2.19 15.46
N ASP A 186 27.89 1.26 15.64
CA ASP A 186 28.78 1.19 16.80
C ASP A 186 30.03 2.10 16.67
N GLY A 187 30.15 2.83 15.55
CA GLY A 187 31.29 3.70 15.25
C GLY A 187 32.48 2.98 14.63
N SER A 188 32.34 1.69 14.27
CA SER A 188 33.33 0.97 13.47
C SER A 188 33.13 1.17 11.96
N ALA A 189 34.08 0.71 11.14
CA ALA A 189 33.93 0.62 9.70
C ALA A 189 34.34 -0.77 9.20
N ALA A 190 33.42 -1.46 8.52
CA ALA A 190 33.72 -2.71 7.82
C ALA A 190 34.25 -2.42 6.41
N LEU A 191 35.23 -3.19 5.98
CA LEU A 191 35.58 -3.27 4.56
C LEU A 191 34.53 -4.16 3.88
N VAL A 192 33.91 -3.69 2.80
CA VAL A 192 32.85 -4.39 2.09
C VAL A 192 33.12 -4.44 0.58
N HIS A 193 32.70 -5.54 -0.04
CA HIS A 193 32.45 -5.60 -1.48
C HIS A 193 31.03 -5.10 -1.73
N ALA A 194 30.91 -3.99 -2.47
CA ALA A 194 29.64 -3.45 -2.94
C ALA A 194 29.25 -4.13 -4.25
N VAL A 195 28.27 -5.01 -4.21
CA VAL A 195 27.84 -5.87 -5.32
C VAL A 195 26.43 -5.49 -5.74
N GLN A 196 26.23 -5.20 -7.03
CA GLN A 196 24.91 -4.89 -7.56
C GLN A 196 24.17 -6.14 -8.00
N ILE A 197 23.01 -6.39 -7.40
CA ILE A 197 22.16 -7.56 -7.66
C ILE A 197 20.82 -7.08 -8.21
N GLU A 198 20.45 -7.61 -9.37
CA GLU A 198 19.16 -7.42 -10.02
C GLU A 198 18.38 -8.73 -9.96
N ASN A 199 17.09 -8.64 -9.64
CA ASN A 199 16.17 -9.76 -9.70
C ASN A 199 14.97 -9.35 -10.54
N GLU A 200 14.94 -9.85 -11.78
CA GLU A 200 13.86 -9.57 -12.73
C GLU A 200 12.50 -10.12 -12.25
N ALA A 201 12.48 -11.22 -11.50
CA ALA A 201 11.23 -11.84 -11.02
C ALA A 201 10.56 -11.01 -9.93
N ASP A 202 11.36 -10.39 -9.06
CA ASP A 202 10.89 -9.58 -7.93
C ASP A 202 11.02 -8.07 -8.20
N GLN A 203 11.34 -7.67 -9.44
CA GLN A 203 11.63 -6.30 -9.88
C GLN A 203 12.52 -5.49 -8.93
N SER A 204 13.47 -6.15 -8.26
CA SER A 204 14.35 -5.51 -7.28
C SER A 204 15.74 -5.27 -7.87
N PHE A 205 16.34 -4.15 -7.47
CA PHE A 205 17.68 -3.76 -7.86
C PHE A 205 18.37 -3.15 -6.65
N VAL A 206 19.34 -3.87 -6.09
CA VAL A 206 20.00 -3.49 -4.85
C VAL A 206 21.51 -3.52 -4.99
N GLU A 207 22.21 -2.64 -4.27
CA GLU A 207 23.64 -2.77 -3.98
C GLU A 207 23.82 -3.43 -2.62
N ALA A 208 24.28 -4.68 -2.65
CA ALA A 208 24.58 -5.48 -1.49
C ALA A 208 25.98 -5.16 -0.95
N TYR A 209 26.10 -4.96 0.35
CA TYR A 209 27.39 -4.75 1.01
C TYR A 209 27.79 -6.02 1.76
N VAL A 210 28.69 -6.81 1.16
CA VAL A 210 29.21 -8.05 1.75
C VAL A 210 30.54 -7.76 2.44
N ASP A 211 30.64 -8.06 3.73
CA ASP A 211 31.84 -7.84 4.52
C ASP A 211 33.02 -8.64 3.96
N ALA A 212 34.09 -7.94 3.61
CA ALA A 212 35.23 -8.45 2.86
C ALA A 212 36.18 -9.33 3.70
N HIS A 213 35.83 -9.60 4.96
CA HIS A 213 36.58 -10.49 5.84
C HIS A 213 35.78 -11.71 6.32
N SER A 214 34.50 -11.53 6.61
CA SER A 214 33.59 -12.56 7.10
C SER A 214 32.73 -13.18 6.00
N GLY A 215 32.61 -12.51 4.85
CA GLY A 215 31.79 -12.96 3.72
C GLY A 215 30.30 -12.87 3.99
N LYS A 216 29.87 -12.10 5.00
CA LYS A 216 28.45 -11.95 5.34
C LYS A 216 27.88 -10.70 4.69
N LEU A 217 26.64 -10.79 4.21
CA LEU A 217 25.86 -9.61 3.85
C LEU A 217 25.56 -8.80 5.12
N VAL A 218 26.07 -7.57 5.19
CA VAL A 218 25.96 -6.71 6.38
C VAL A 218 25.03 -5.52 6.18
N SER A 219 24.78 -5.11 4.94
CA SER A 219 23.85 -4.02 4.61
C SER A 219 23.44 -4.09 3.13
N VAL A 220 22.44 -3.29 2.75
CA VAL A 220 21.98 -3.15 1.36
C VAL A 220 21.59 -1.69 1.10
N ASN A 221 21.79 -1.22 -0.12
CA ASN A 221 21.15 -0.02 -0.63
C ASN A 221 20.19 -0.42 -1.75
N ASP A 222 19.00 0.18 -1.75
CA ASP A 222 17.96 -0.15 -2.72
C ASP A 222 17.94 0.93 -3.79
N PHE A 223 17.99 0.52 -5.06
CA PHE A 223 18.00 1.40 -6.23
C PHE A 223 16.66 1.45 -6.95
N VAL A 224 15.71 0.58 -6.57
CA VAL A 224 14.33 0.68 -7.05
C VAL A 224 13.60 1.65 -6.16
N ALA A 225 12.78 2.47 -6.82
CA ALA A 225 12.04 3.51 -6.17
C ALA A 225 10.55 3.19 -6.29
N ASP A 226 9.95 3.01 -5.13
CA ASP A 226 8.56 2.64 -4.93
C ASP A 226 7.60 3.81 -5.26
N ALA A 227 6.30 3.56 -5.43
CA ALA A 227 5.32 4.62 -5.68
C ALA A 227 4.72 5.18 -4.37
N SER A 228 4.42 6.49 -4.34
CA SER A 228 3.72 7.12 -3.21
C SER A 228 2.45 7.83 -3.67
N PHE A 229 1.35 7.70 -2.92
CA PHE A 229 0.06 8.28 -3.26
C PHE A 229 -0.48 9.11 -2.09
N ARG A 230 -0.82 10.38 -2.34
CA ARG A 230 -1.68 11.13 -1.41
C ARG A 230 -3.12 10.72 -1.66
N ALA A 231 -3.66 9.87 -0.79
CA ALA A 231 -5.01 9.33 -0.92
C ALA A 231 -5.72 9.27 0.44
N LEU A 232 -7.02 9.03 0.43
CA LEU A 232 -7.80 8.72 1.61
C LEU A 232 -7.66 7.21 1.87
N PRO A 233 -7.06 6.77 2.99
CA PRO A 233 -7.01 5.35 3.35
C PRO A 233 -8.37 4.66 3.20
N ILE A 234 -8.37 3.42 2.69
CA ILE A 234 -9.61 2.71 2.31
C ILE A 234 -10.57 2.47 3.49
N ASP A 235 -10.05 2.51 4.72
CA ASP A 235 -10.82 2.37 5.95
C ASP A 235 -11.44 3.68 6.48
N LYS A 236 -11.11 4.81 5.85
CA LYS A 236 -11.71 6.11 6.16
C LYS A 236 -12.89 6.42 5.25
N LYS A 237 -13.87 7.16 5.77
CA LYS A 237 -15.16 7.41 5.10
C LYS A 237 -15.11 8.70 4.30
N LEU A 238 -14.66 9.79 4.92
CA LEU A 238 -14.77 11.16 4.38
C LEU A 238 -13.39 11.79 4.22
N ILE A 239 -13.23 12.72 3.28
CA ILE A 239 -11.98 13.51 3.16
C ILE A 239 -11.63 14.26 4.45
N SER A 240 -12.64 14.63 5.25
CA SER A 240 -12.42 15.24 6.56
C SER A 240 -11.64 14.35 7.53
N ASP A 241 -11.61 13.03 7.31
CA ASP A 241 -10.85 12.06 8.09
C ASP A 241 -9.34 12.10 7.77
N GLY A 242 -8.96 12.82 6.70
CA GLY A 242 -7.60 13.20 6.37
C GLY A 242 -6.94 12.31 5.33
N LEU A 243 -6.45 12.96 4.26
CA LEU A 243 -5.57 12.36 3.25
C LEU A 243 -4.17 12.10 3.82
N GLU A 244 -3.59 10.96 3.45
CA GLU A 244 -2.26 10.54 3.87
C GLU A 244 -1.37 10.33 2.64
N LEU A 245 -0.07 10.64 2.77
CA LEU A 245 0.91 10.26 1.76
C LEU A 245 1.34 8.82 2.08
N ILE A 246 0.71 7.88 1.42
CA ILE A 246 0.90 6.44 1.61
C ILE A 246 2.02 6.01 0.68
N LYS A 247 3.01 5.32 1.24
CA LYS A 247 4.18 4.85 0.51
C LYS A 247 4.05 3.36 0.29
N ASP A 248 4.32 2.95 -0.94
CA ASP A 248 4.51 1.56 -1.33
C ASP A 248 3.29 0.71 -0.93
N PRO A 249 2.05 1.19 -1.24
CA PRO A 249 0.84 0.51 -0.79
C PRO A 249 0.61 -0.84 -1.48
N GLU A 250 1.25 -1.08 -2.61
CA GLU A 250 1.04 -2.28 -3.40
C GLU A 250 1.42 -3.56 -2.65
N SER A 251 0.58 -4.57 -2.84
CA SER A 251 0.86 -5.90 -2.33
C SER A 251 1.53 -6.74 -3.41
N LEU A 252 2.86 -6.80 -3.43
CA LEU A 252 3.62 -7.43 -4.52
C LEU A 252 3.36 -8.94 -4.72
N ASP A 253 2.79 -9.65 -3.74
CA ASP A 253 2.36 -11.04 -3.92
C ASP A 253 1.05 -11.17 -4.72
N VAL A 254 0.27 -10.09 -4.82
CA VAL A 254 -0.99 -10.00 -5.55
C VAL A 254 -0.82 -9.18 -6.84
N SER A 255 -0.17 -8.03 -6.74
CA SER A 255 0.18 -7.11 -7.81
C SER A 255 1.71 -7.17 -8.05
N PRO A 256 2.23 -8.22 -8.71
CA PRO A 256 3.68 -8.50 -8.80
C PRO A 256 4.49 -7.49 -9.59
N LEU A 257 3.83 -6.63 -10.38
CA LEU A 257 4.48 -5.54 -11.11
C LEU A 257 4.22 -4.17 -10.45
N GLY A 258 3.73 -4.17 -9.21
CA GLY A 258 3.17 -2.99 -8.54
C GLY A 258 1.90 -2.46 -9.24
N TRP A 259 1.47 -1.26 -8.85
CA TRP A 259 0.27 -0.66 -9.42
C TRP A 259 0.56 0.14 -10.69
N ASN A 260 1.74 0.78 -10.82
CA ASN A 260 2.12 1.58 -11.99
C ASN A 260 2.84 0.76 -13.08
N ASN A 261 2.23 -0.36 -13.46
CA ASN A 261 2.63 -1.17 -14.61
C ASN A 261 1.37 -1.76 -15.24
N ASP A 262 1.20 -1.63 -16.56
CA ASP A 262 -0.02 -2.06 -17.26
C ASP A 262 -0.10 -3.57 -17.55
N GLY A 263 0.79 -4.37 -16.98
CA GLY A 263 0.97 -5.79 -17.30
C GLY A 263 2.03 -6.06 -18.36
N THR A 264 2.49 -5.03 -19.06
CA THR A 264 3.52 -5.14 -20.11
C THR A 264 4.64 -4.12 -19.95
N THR A 265 4.32 -2.89 -19.56
CA THR A 265 5.25 -1.77 -19.44
C THR A 265 4.98 -0.98 -18.17
N ASN A 266 6.05 -0.42 -17.60
CA ASN A 266 5.94 0.51 -16.49
C ASN A 266 5.26 1.79 -16.95
N THR A 267 4.35 2.30 -16.14
CA THR A 267 3.63 3.56 -16.37
C THR A 267 4.11 4.61 -15.39
N THR A 268 3.88 5.88 -15.73
CA THR A 268 4.20 7.02 -14.84
C THR A 268 2.95 7.81 -14.48
N ASP A 269 1.78 7.26 -14.78
CA ASP A 269 0.47 7.85 -14.54
C ASP A 269 -0.46 6.86 -13.83
N THR A 270 -1.71 7.25 -13.64
CA THR A 270 -2.78 6.44 -13.02
C THR A 270 -3.30 5.32 -13.96
N THR A 271 -2.38 4.58 -14.59
CA THR A 271 -2.63 3.43 -15.46
C THR A 271 -1.88 2.23 -14.91
N GLY A 272 -2.55 1.09 -14.74
CA GLY A 272 -1.97 -0.11 -14.18
C GLY A 272 -2.66 -1.39 -14.66
N ASN A 273 -2.16 -2.52 -14.19
CA ASN A 273 -2.67 -3.84 -14.55
C ASN A 273 -4.10 -4.04 -14.06
N ASN A 274 -4.41 -3.58 -12.84
CA ASN A 274 -5.70 -3.80 -12.20
C ASN A 274 -6.73 -2.74 -12.62
N ALA A 275 -6.27 -1.49 -12.78
CA ALA A 275 -7.14 -0.35 -13.07
C ALA A 275 -6.45 0.73 -13.90
N VAL A 276 -7.25 1.44 -14.68
CA VAL A 276 -6.89 2.67 -15.40
C VAL A 276 -7.84 3.75 -14.96
N VAL A 277 -7.33 4.80 -14.32
CA VAL A 277 -8.14 5.89 -13.77
C VAL A 277 -7.84 7.20 -14.48
N VAL A 278 -8.89 7.79 -15.05
CA VAL A 278 -8.82 8.95 -15.93
C VAL A 278 -9.94 9.94 -15.61
N LYS A 279 -9.86 11.14 -16.18
CA LYS A 279 -11.02 12.02 -16.34
C LYS A 279 -11.40 12.06 -17.81
N LEU A 280 -12.60 11.61 -18.14
CA LEU A 280 -13.15 11.80 -19.48
C LEU A 280 -13.63 13.24 -19.63
N SER A 281 -13.26 13.89 -20.74
CA SER A 281 -13.89 15.13 -21.16
C SER A 281 -14.66 14.89 -22.45
N GLY A 282 -15.80 15.58 -22.64
CA GLY A 282 -16.77 15.35 -23.73
C GLY A 282 -16.27 15.52 -25.17
N GLN A 283 -14.96 15.60 -25.39
CA GLN A 283 -14.27 15.60 -26.69
C GLN A 283 -13.44 14.31 -26.93
N ASN A 284 -13.76 13.20 -26.26
CA ASN A 284 -12.94 11.97 -26.23
C ASN A 284 -11.50 12.19 -25.73
N GLN A 285 -11.20 13.30 -25.06
CA GLN A 285 -9.89 13.46 -24.43
C GLN A 285 -9.91 12.75 -23.08
N VAL A 286 -9.05 11.74 -23.00
CA VAL A 286 -8.75 10.96 -21.81
C VAL A 286 -7.53 11.59 -21.15
N GLN A 287 -7.66 11.99 -19.89
CA GLN A 287 -6.53 12.52 -19.12
C GLN A 287 -6.30 11.68 -17.87
N SER A 288 -5.13 11.06 -17.77
CA SER A 288 -4.58 10.46 -16.54
C SER A 288 -3.82 11.50 -15.72
N THR A 289 -3.55 11.21 -14.45
CA THR A 289 -2.65 12.03 -13.62
C THR A 289 -1.24 11.51 -13.77
N LEU A 290 -0.29 12.35 -14.16
CA LEU A 290 1.14 12.00 -14.18
C LEU A 290 1.73 12.18 -12.77
N GLY A 291 2.41 11.14 -12.29
CA GLY A 291 3.23 11.24 -11.08
C GLY A 291 4.48 12.08 -11.33
N LYS A 292 5.09 12.56 -10.25
CA LYS A 292 6.37 13.27 -10.29
C LYS A 292 7.47 12.36 -9.80
N ASP A 293 8.61 12.38 -10.48
CA ASP A 293 9.84 11.83 -9.91
C ASP A 293 10.31 12.75 -8.77
N VAL A 294 10.31 12.21 -7.55
CA VAL A 294 10.87 12.86 -6.37
C VAL A 294 11.96 11.94 -5.80
N ASN A 295 13.22 12.24 -6.14
CA ASN A 295 14.39 11.46 -5.73
C ASN A 295 14.37 10.00 -6.21
N GLY A 296 13.95 9.77 -7.45
CA GLY A 296 13.79 8.45 -8.05
C GLY A 296 12.39 7.87 -7.85
N GLN A 297 11.63 8.32 -6.85
CA GLN A 297 10.33 7.75 -6.46
C GLN A 297 9.17 8.41 -7.21
N LEU A 298 8.34 7.57 -7.85
CA LEU A 298 7.11 8.01 -8.51
C LEU A 298 6.10 8.48 -7.46
N THR A 299 5.84 9.79 -7.44
CA THR A 299 5.06 10.42 -6.36
C THR A 299 3.82 11.12 -6.91
N PHE A 300 2.66 10.68 -6.45
CA PHE A 300 1.34 11.28 -6.68
C PHE A 300 0.91 12.07 -5.43
N ASP A 301 1.62 13.15 -5.13
CA ASP A 301 1.33 14.03 -3.97
C ASP A 301 0.44 15.21 -4.40
N PHE A 302 -0.86 14.95 -4.54
CA PHE A 302 -1.86 15.93 -4.93
C PHE A 302 -2.83 16.22 -3.78
N THR A 303 -2.90 17.47 -3.34
CA THR A 303 -3.79 17.91 -2.25
C THR A 303 -5.20 18.18 -2.76
N TYR A 304 -6.21 17.87 -1.95
CA TYR A 304 -7.60 18.21 -2.22
C TYR A 304 -8.09 19.33 -1.30
N ASP A 305 -8.68 20.39 -1.87
CA ASP A 305 -9.29 21.50 -1.14
C ASP A 305 -10.81 21.42 -1.21
N GLN A 306 -11.43 21.03 -0.08
CA GLN A 306 -12.88 20.90 0.05
C GLN A 306 -13.66 22.22 -0.05
N LYS A 307 -12.98 23.37 -0.03
CA LYS A 307 -13.62 24.69 -0.20
C LYS A 307 -13.75 25.10 -1.66
N LYS A 308 -13.05 24.42 -2.55
CA LYS A 308 -13.10 24.64 -3.99
C LYS A 308 -14.07 23.66 -4.64
N ASP A 309 -14.51 24.02 -5.83
CA ASP A 309 -15.27 23.11 -6.66
C ASP A 309 -14.44 21.87 -7.05
N PRO A 310 -15.03 20.66 -7.14
CA PRO A 310 -14.33 19.47 -7.58
C PRO A 310 -13.59 19.63 -8.91
N THR A 311 -14.11 20.47 -9.81
CA THR A 311 -13.51 20.72 -11.13
C THR A 311 -12.34 21.72 -11.10
N ASP A 312 -11.96 22.26 -9.94
CA ASP A 312 -10.73 23.04 -9.82
C ASP A 312 -9.52 22.16 -10.19
N PRO A 313 -8.57 22.66 -11.02
CA PRO A 313 -7.39 21.89 -11.42
C PRO A 313 -6.61 21.26 -10.26
N THR A 314 -6.60 21.88 -9.06
CA THR A 314 -5.91 21.30 -7.90
C THR A 314 -6.59 20.05 -7.37
N ASN A 315 -7.91 19.90 -7.56
CA ASN A 315 -8.71 18.80 -7.04
C ASN A 315 -8.81 17.61 -8.02
N ILE A 316 -8.71 17.85 -9.33
CA ILE A 316 -8.84 16.80 -10.36
C ILE A 316 -7.74 15.75 -10.24
N ASP A 317 -6.49 16.17 -10.02
CA ASP A 317 -5.37 15.24 -9.86
C ASP A 317 -5.52 14.38 -8.59
N ALA A 318 -5.99 14.98 -7.49
CA ALA A 318 -6.27 14.28 -6.25
C ALA A 318 -7.41 13.26 -6.41
N ALA A 319 -8.49 13.60 -7.15
CA ALA A 319 -9.59 12.67 -7.42
C ALA A 319 -9.15 11.44 -8.22
N ARG A 320 -8.35 11.63 -9.28
CA ARG A 320 -7.78 10.52 -10.06
C ARG A 320 -6.80 9.68 -9.23
N THR A 321 -5.98 10.33 -8.41
CA THR A 321 -5.03 9.65 -7.50
C THR A 321 -5.78 8.80 -6.47
N ASN A 322 -6.83 9.34 -5.84
CA ASN A 322 -7.65 8.59 -4.89
C ASN A 322 -8.40 7.43 -5.57
N GLY A 323 -9.00 7.66 -6.73
CA GLY A 323 -9.67 6.60 -7.49
C GLY A 323 -8.72 5.46 -7.87
N PHE A 324 -7.49 5.79 -8.30
CA PHE A 324 -6.47 4.79 -8.63
C PHE A 324 -6.00 4.02 -7.39
N PHE A 325 -5.75 4.72 -6.29
CA PHE A 325 -5.40 4.11 -5.01
C PHE A 325 -6.49 3.14 -4.54
N ILE A 326 -7.75 3.58 -4.49
CA ILE A 326 -8.87 2.76 -4.00
C ILE A 326 -9.13 1.56 -4.92
N ALA A 327 -9.06 1.72 -6.24
CA ALA A 327 -9.29 0.61 -7.17
C ALA A 327 -8.23 -0.50 -7.01
N ASN A 328 -6.96 -0.14 -6.83
CA ASN A 328 -5.88 -1.10 -6.65
C ASN A 328 -5.86 -1.71 -5.24
N GLU A 329 -6.03 -0.91 -4.19
CA GLU A 329 -6.13 -1.42 -2.81
C GLU A 329 -7.30 -2.39 -2.66
N TYR A 330 -8.47 -2.04 -3.24
CA TYR A 330 -9.63 -2.91 -3.28
C TYR A 330 -9.34 -4.20 -4.04
N HIS A 331 -8.70 -4.13 -5.21
CA HIS A 331 -8.27 -5.32 -5.95
C HIS A 331 -7.39 -6.23 -5.07
N ASP A 332 -6.35 -5.67 -4.46
CA ASP A 332 -5.38 -6.44 -3.68
C ASP A 332 -6.03 -7.12 -2.48
N ILE A 333 -6.93 -6.43 -1.76
CA ILE A 333 -7.71 -7.02 -0.66
C ILE A 333 -8.60 -8.16 -1.16
N LEU A 334 -9.40 -7.93 -2.21
CA LEU A 334 -10.39 -8.92 -2.65
C LEU A 334 -9.75 -10.14 -3.32
N TYR A 335 -8.59 -9.97 -3.96
CA TYR A 335 -7.79 -11.09 -4.49
C TYR A 335 -7.43 -12.08 -3.37
N ARG A 336 -7.04 -11.58 -2.20
CA ARG A 336 -6.70 -12.40 -1.02
C ARG A 336 -7.88 -13.22 -0.52
N TYR A 337 -9.09 -12.69 -0.66
CA TYR A 337 -10.32 -13.39 -0.30
C TYR A 337 -10.86 -14.32 -1.40
N GLY A 338 -10.18 -14.40 -2.54
CA GLY A 338 -10.46 -15.39 -3.59
C GLY A 338 -10.95 -14.81 -4.91
N PHE A 339 -11.09 -13.49 -5.05
CA PHE A 339 -11.38 -12.84 -6.33
C PHE A 339 -10.11 -12.71 -7.18
N THR A 340 -9.67 -13.86 -7.68
CA THR A 340 -8.45 -14.06 -8.47
C THR A 340 -8.76 -14.15 -9.97
N GLU A 341 -7.73 -14.35 -10.81
CA GLU A 341 -7.88 -14.46 -12.26
C GLU A 341 -8.83 -15.61 -12.66
N LYS A 342 -8.71 -16.77 -12.01
CA LYS A 342 -9.64 -17.91 -12.24
C LYS A 342 -11.06 -17.65 -11.74
N ALA A 343 -11.20 -16.69 -10.84
CA ALA A 343 -12.48 -16.22 -10.30
C ALA A 343 -12.93 -14.92 -10.98
N PHE A 344 -12.42 -14.65 -12.18
CA PHE A 344 -12.91 -13.61 -13.10
C PHE A 344 -12.68 -12.19 -12.59
N ASN A 345 -11.53 -11.95 -11.96
CA ASN A 345 -11.13 -10.60 -11.55
C ASN A 345 -10.78 -9.71 -12.74
N PHE A 346 -10.44 -8.44 -12.45
CA PHE A 346 -10.16 -7.44 -13.46
C PHE A 346 -8.65 -7.19 -13.53
N GLN A 347 -8.00 -7.73 -14.56
CA GLN A 347 -6.56 -7.57 -14.78
C GLN A 347 -6.25 -7.49 -16.28
N ASN A 348 -5.34 -6.59 -16.67
CA ASN A 348 -4.91 -6.51 -18.06
C ASN A 348 -4.09 -7.74 -18.47
N THR A 349 -3.23 -8.26 -17.59
CA THR A 349 -2.57 -9.57 -17.72
C THR A 349 -2.85 -10.44 -16.51
N ASN A 350 -3.07 -11.73 -16.79
CA ASN A 350 -3.36 -12.75 -15.77
C ASN A 350 -2.12 -13.59 -15.42
N PHE A 351 -0.95 -13.27 -15.99
CA PHE A 351 0.30 -13.99 -15.72
C PHE A 351 0.21 -15.52 -15.96
N GLY A 352 -0.68 -15.95 -16.85
CA GLY A 352 -0.97 -17.37 -17.09
C GLY A 352 -1.68 -18.10 -15.95
N LYS A 353 -2.23 -17.40 -14.96
CA LYS A 353 -2.93 -18.00 -13.80
C LYS A 353 -4.35 -18.46 -14.11
N GLY A 354 -4.94 -18.10 -15.26
CA GLY A 354 -6.28 -18.49 -15.69
C GLY A 354 -7.19 -17.28 -15.91
N GLY A 355 -8.50 -17.50 -16.10
CA GLY A 355 -9.42 -16.43 -16.49
C GLY A 355 -9.17 -15.90 -17.90
N ALA A 356 -9.95 -14.91 -18.32
CA ALA A 356 -9.72 -14.12 -19.51
C ALA A 356 -9.13 -12.76 -19.12
N GLU A 357 -7.98 -12.42 -19.67
CA GLU A 357 -7.26 -11.17 -19.40
C GLU A 357 -7.76 -10.00 -20.28
N ALA A 358 -7.02 -8.89 -20.28
CA ALA A 358 -7.34 -7.65 -21.00
C ALA A 358 -8.60 -6.95 -20.49
N ASP A 359 -8.85 -7.05 -19.18
CA ASP A 359 -10.04 -6.51 -18.56
C ASP A 359 -9.81 -5.69 -17.28
N PRO A 360 -8.86 -4.74 -17.26
CA PRO A 360 -8.70 -3.85 -16.10
C PRO A 360 -9.98 -3.06 -15.84
N VAL A 361 -10.14 -2.55 -14.62
CA VAL A 361 -11.19 -1.56 -14.34
C VAL A 361 -10.84 -0.23 -15.01
N LEU A 362 -11.72 0.26 -15.88
CA LEU A 362 -11.62 1.61 -16.45
C LEU A 362 -12.47 2.56 -15.60
N MET A 363 -11.83 3.39 -14.79
CA MET A 363 -12.52 4.38 -13.95
C MET A 363 -12.41 5.79 -14.55
N SER A 364 -13.56 6.42 -14.75
CA SER A 364 -13.67 7.83 -15.10
C SER A 364 -14.11 8.63 -13.86
N VAL A 365 -13.24 9.48 -13.34
CA VAL A 365 -13.60 10.43 -12.26
C VAL A 365 -14.18 11.71 -12.84
N GLN A 366 -15.12 12.30 -12.10
CA GLN A 366 -15.86 13.50 -12.53
C GLN A 366 -16.46 13.31 -13.93
N ASP A 367 -16.98 12.12 -14.20
CA ASP A 367 -17.43 11.73 -15.53
C ASP A 367 -18.59 12.65 -15.98
N PRO A 368 -18.52 13.23 -17.19
CA PRO A 368 -19.47 14.25 -17.62
C PRO A 368 -20.83 13.66 -18.03
N SER A 369 -20.99 12.34 -18.06
CA SER A 369 -22.25 11.70 -18.45
C SER A 369 -23.34 11.76 -17.37
N GLY A 370 -23.01 12.17 -16.14
CA GLY A 370 -23.97 12.26 -15.05
C GLY A 370 -23.56 13.18 -13.91
N THR A 371 -24.49 13.40 -13.00
CA THR A 371 -24.30 14.03 -11.68
C THR A 371 -25.13 13.29 -10.65
N ASN A 372 -24.80 13.47 -9.36
CA ASN A 372 -25.53 12.93 -8.21
C ASN A 372 -25.71 11.40 -8.21
N ASN A 373 -24.75 10.69 -8.79
CA ASN A 373 -24.76 9.24 -8.87
C ASN A 373 -23.34 8.71 -9.08
N ALA A 374 -23.19 7.40 -9.19
CA ALA A 374 -22.07 6.73 -9.83
C ALA A 374 -22.61 5.46 -10.50
N ASN A 375 -21.79 4.72 -11.23
CA ASN A 375 -22.18 3.40 -11.73
C ASN A 375 -20.96 2.59 -12.13
N PHE A 376 -21.13 1.27 -12.13
CA PHE A 376 -20.21 0.31 -12.70
C PHE A 376 -20.90 -0.58 -13.74
N ALA A 377 -20.37 -0.63 -14.96
CA ALA A 377 -20.79 -1.61 -15.96
C ALA A 377 -19.88 -2.84 -15.91
N THR A 378 -20.47 -4.01 -15.64
CA THR A 378 -19.74 -5.28 -15.54
C THR A 378 -20.03 -6.18 -16.74
N PRO A 379 -19.25 -6.09 -17.83
CA PRO A 379 -19.32 -7.08 -18.91
C PRO A 379 -18.76 -8.44 -18.44
N PRO A 380 -18.94 -9.50 -19.25
CA PRO A 380 -18.29 -10.79 -18.99
C PRO A 380 -16.76 -10.69 -18.84
N ASP A 381 -16.17 -11.72 -18.24
CA ASP A 381 -14.71 -11.91 -18.10
C ASP A 381 -13.96 -11.69 -19.43
N GLY A 382 -12.80 -11.03 -19.37
CA GLY A 382 -12.04 -10.61 -20.56
C GLY A 382 -12.55 -9.36 -21.26
N GLN A 383 -13.47 -8.61 -20.63
CA GLN A 383 -13.87 -7.27 -21.06
C GLN A 383 -13.74 -6.27 -19.91
N PRO A 384 -13.11 -5.10 -20.13
CA PRO A 384 -12.89 -4.11 -19.07
C PRO A 384 -14.18 -3.66 -18.38
N GLY A 385 -14.16 -3.66 -17.04
CA GLY A 385 -15.22 -3.03 -16.24
C GLY A 385 -15.20 -1.51 -16.41
N GLN A 386 -16.36 -0.86 -16.44
CA GLN A 386 -16.42 0.61 -16.60
C GLN A 386 -17.03 1.25 -15.37
N CYS A 387 -16.19 1.88 -14.55
CA CYS A 387 -16.59 2.62 -13.37
C CYS A 387 -16.69 4.11 -13.69
N ARG A 388 -17.82 4.75 -13.41
CA ARG A 388 -18.03 6.17 -13.66
C ARG A 388 -18.43 6.86 -12.35
N MET A 389 -17.54 7.71 -11.85
CA MET A 389 -17.76 8.51 -10.66
C MET A 389 -18.24 9.89 -11.07
N PHE A 390 -19.37 10.36 -10.53
CA PHE A 390 -19.89 11.69 -10.86
C PHE A 390 -19.64 12.73 -9.77
N ILE A 391 -19.80 14.00 -10.17
CA ILE A 391 -19.92 15.12 -9.24
C ILE A 391 -21.33 15.15 -8.66
N PHE A 392 -21.42 15.46 -7.37
CA PHE A 392 -22.67 15.66 -6.65
C PHE A 392 -22.90 17.15 -6.40
N ASP A 393 -24.02 17.69 -6.89
CA ASP A 393 -24.41 19.10 -6.76
C ASP A 393 -25.46 19.35 -5.67
N LEU A 394 -25.53 18.45 -4.69
CA LEU A 394 -26.42 18.51 -3.53
C LEU A 394 -25.92 19.46 -2.42
N THR A 395 -24.67 19.93 -2.50
CA THR A 395 -24.05 20.87 -1.56
C THR A 395 -23.38 22.03 -2.28
N ASN A 396 -22.96 23.05 -1.53
CA ASN A 396 -22.15 24.15 -2.03
C ASN A 396 -20.91 24.38 -1.14
N PRO A 397 -19.67 24.16 -1.63
CA PRO A 397 -19.33 23.70 -2.98
C PRO A 397 -19.85 22.27 -3.25
N ARG A 398 -19.91 21.90 -4.55
CA ARG A 398 -20.26 20.54 -5.01
C ARG A 398 -19.26 19.52 -4.44
N GLN A 399 -19.64 18.25 -4.36
CA GLN A 399 -18.75 17.17 -3.91
C GLN A 399 -18.32 16.27 -5.06
N ASP A 400 -17.14 15.66 -4.92
CA ASP A 400 -16.63 14.65 -5.85
C ASP A 400 -16.94 13.25 -5.32
N GLY A 401 -17.69 12.44 -6.08
CA GLY A 401 -17.98 11.06 -5.70
C GLY A 401 -16.73 10.19 -5.56
N ALA A 402 -15.64 10.51 -6.26
CA ALA A 402 -14.37 9.79 -6.14
C ALA A 402 -13.62 10.09 -4.82
N MET A 403 -14.09 11.06 -4.04
CA MET A 403 -13.46 11.51 -2.80
C MET A 403 -14.24 11.12 -1.53
N GLU A 404 -15.22 10.24 -1.64
CA GLU A 404 -15.87 9.60 -0.48
C GLU A 404 -15.79 8.09 -0.67
N ASN A 405 -14.81 7.44 -0.03
CA ASN A 405 -14.37 6.06 -0.38
C ASN A 405 -15.48 5.00 -0.38
N ALA A 406 -16.57 5.20 0.37
CA ALA A 406 -17.73 4.31 0.31
C ALA A 406 -18.34 4.23 -1.10
N VAL A 407 -18.33 5.32 -1.88
CA VAL A 407 -18.89 5.37 -3.24
C VAL A 407 -18.06 4.55 -4.24
N PRO A 408 -16.73 4.78 -4.43
CA PRO A 408 -15.95 3.95 -5.36
C PRO A 408 -15.87 2.49 -4.90
N VAL A 409 -15.81 2.20 -3.59
CA VAL A 409 -15.86 0.80 -3.10
C VAL A 409 -17.20 0.14 -3.44
N HIS A 410 -18.32 0.86 -3.31
CA HIS A 410 -19.63 0.39 -3.73
C HIS A 410 -19.63 0.04 -5.23
N GLU A 411 -19.17 0.94 -6.08
CA GLU A 411 -19.14 0.71 -7.53
C GLU A 411 -18.23 -0.47 -7.93
N LEU A 412 -17.03 -0.56 -7.35
CA LEU A 412 -16.12 -1.69 -7.59
C LEU A 412 -16.73 -3.02 -7.17
N THR A 413 -17.57 -3.02 -6.13
CA THR A 413 -18.26 -4.22 -5.65
C THR A 413 -19.35 -4.70 -6.62
N HIS A 414 -19.97 -3.82 -7.42
CA HIS A 414 -20.81 -4.27 -8.54
C HIS A 414 -20.01 -5.08 -9.57
N GLY A 415 -18.74 -4.74 -9.78
CA GLY A 415 -17.79 -5.53 -10.55
C GLY A 415 -17.67 -6.95 -10.01
N VAL A 416 -17.27 -7.07 -8.74
CA VAL A 416 -17.06 -8.37 -8.06
C VAL A 416 -18.34 -9.22 -8.07
N THR A 417 -19.46 -8.66 -7.64
CA THR A 417 -20.72 -9.41 -7.47
C THR A 417 -21.27 -9.93 -8.80
N ASN A 418 -21.19 -9.14 -9.88
CA ASN A 418 -21.61 -9.58 -11.22
C ASN A 418 -20.61 -10.54 -11.89
N ARG A 419 -19.31 -10.42 -11.64
CA ARG A 419 -18.30 -11.36 -12.14
C ARG A 419 -18.43 -12.71 -11.45
N MET A 420 -18.55 -12.75 -10.14
CA MET A 420 -18.58 -14.01 -9.39
C MET A 420 -19.92 -14.74 -9.54
N THR A 421 -21.05 -14.01 -9.47
CA THR A 421 -22.38 -14.63 -9.59
C THR A 421 -22.59 -15.17 -10.99
N GLY A 422 -22.80 -16.48 -11.11
CA GLY A 422 -23.01 -17.14 -12.39
C GLY A 422 -21.74 -17.27 -13.24
N GLY A 423 -20.55 -17.12 -12.65
CA GLY A 423 -19.28 -17.60 -13.23
C GLY A 423 -18.76 -16.78 -14.41
N GLY A 424 -18.45 -15.50 -14.18
CA GLY A 424 -17.77 -14.62 -15.13
C GLY A 424 -18.68 -14.04 -16.22
N THR A 425 -19.99 -14.27 -16.16
CA THR A 425 -20.90 -13.87 -17.25
C THR A 425 -21.33 -12.41 -17.20
N GLY A 426 -21.32 -11.78 -16.02
CA GLY A 426 -21.84 -10.41 -15.82
C GLY A 426 -23.37 -10.29 -15.99
N ARG A 427 -24.12 -11.39 -16.06
CA ARG A 427 -25.55 -11.41 -16.45
C ARG A 427 -26.51 -11.89 -15.37
N CYS A 428 -26.01 -12.08 -14.15
CA CYS A 428 -26.70 -12.88 -13.14
C CYS A 428 -27.22 -12.12 -11.94
N LEU A 429 -27.21 -10.78 -11.98
CA LEU A 429 -27.88 -9.91 -11.01
C LEU A 429 -28.81 -8.92 -11.72
N GLN A 430 -29.72 -9.43 -12.55
CA GLN A 430 -30.55 -8.65 -13.47
C GLN A 430 -32.04 -8.63 -13.10
N SER A 431 -32.52 -9.64 -12.35
CA SER A 431 -33.87 -9.57 -11.78
C SER A 431 -33.93 -8.47 -10.71
N LEU A 432 -35.11 -7.91 -10.44
CA LEU A 432 -35.26 -6.82 -9.46
C LEU A 432 -34.67 -7.18 -8.08
N GLN A 433 -34.95 -8.38 -7.60
CA GLN A 433 -34.43 -8.83 -6.31
C GLN A 433 -32.91 -9.08 -6.34
N ALA A 434 -32.40 -9.69 -7.41
CA ALA A 434 -30.98 -9.97 -7.55
C ALA A 434 -30.15 -8.68 -7.73
N GLY A 435 -30.64 -7.74 -8.55
CA GLY A 435 -30.06 -6.40 -8.69
C GLY A 435 -30.11 -5.63 -7.37
N GLY A 436 -31.21 -5.73 -6.62
CA GLY A 436 -31.29 -5.17 -5.27
C GLY A 436 -30.29 -5.78 -4.30
N MET A 437 -30.04 -7.09 -4.35
CA MET A 437 -28.93 -7.66 -3.57
C MET A 437 -27.56 -7.17 -4.06
N GLY A 438 -27.41 -6.92 -5.37
CA GLY A 438 -26.25 -6.22 -5.95
C GLY A 438 -25.92 -4.92 -5.21
N GLU A 439 -26.91 -4.03 -5.09
CA GLU A 439 -26.81 -2.79 -4.30
C GLU A 439 -26.43 -3.07 -2.83
N GLY A 440 -27.06 -4.08 -2.24
CA GLY A 440 -26.86 -4.42 -0.83
C GLY A 440 -25.47 -5.00 -0.51
N TRP A 441 -24.91 -5.83 -1.39
CA TRP A 441 -23.52 -6.31 -1.25
C TRP A 441 -22.54 -5.15 -1.40
N SER A 442 -22.77 -4.25 -2.35
CA SER A 442 -21.92 -3.07 -2.56
C SER A 442 -21.86 -2.18 -1.33
N ASP A 443 -23.01 -1.89 -0.71
CA ASP A 443 -23.05 -1.14 0.54
C ASP A 443 -22.44 -1.90 1.72
N ALA A 444 -22.65 -3.22 1.82
CA ALA A 444 -22.12 -4.03 2.92
C ALA A 444 -20.59 -4.23 2.85
N VAL A 445 -20.01 -4.31 1.66
CA VAL A 445 -18.55 -4.36 1.49
C VAL A 445 -17.93 -2.99 1.79
N ALA A 446 -18.56 -1.90 1.36
CA ALA A 446 -18.15 -0.55 1.74
C ALA A 446 -18.20 -0.34 3.26
N ASP A 447 -19.24 -0.86 3.93
CA ASP A 447 -19.32 -0.89 5.39
C ASP A 447 -18.13 -1.63 6.00
N TRP A 448 -17.91 -2.89 5.60
CA TRP A 448 -16.82 -3.73 6.10
C TRP A 448 -15.45 -3.05 5.97
N MET A 449 -15.17 -2.39 4.84
CA MET A 449 -13.91 -1.68 4.62
C MET A 449 -13.67 -0.61 5.69
N THR A 450 -14.71 0.05 6.17
CA THR A 450 -14.61 1.16 7.12
C THR A 450 -14.67 0.75 8.60
N GLN A 451 -14.93 -0.53 8.89
CA GLN A 451 -14.90 -1.04 10.26
C GLN A 451 -13.45 -1.28 10.70
N THR A 452 -13.06 -0.66 11.83
CA THR A 452 -11.68 -0.68 12.35
C THR A 452 -11.56 -1.18 13.79
N THR A 453 -12.69 -1.52 14.44
CA THR A 453 -12.70 -1.98 15.83
C THR A 453 -13.68 -3.13 16.03
N ALA A 454 -13.54 -3.84 17.16
CA ALA A 454 -14.46 -4.92 17.56
C ALA A 454 -15.89 -4.44 17.86
N GLN A 455 -16.07 -3.16 18.20
CA GLN A 455 -17.39 -2.57 18.34
C GLN A 455 -17.89 -2.19 16.94
N THR A 456 -18.85 -2.95 16.41
CA THR A 456 -19.48 -2.63 15.11
C THR A 456 -20.17 -1.28 15.20
N GLN A 457 -19.78 -0.36 14.31
CA GLN A 457 -20.35 0.99 14.23
C GLN A 457 -21.48 1.01 13.21
N ASP A 458 -22.51 1.82 13.45
CA ASP A 458 -23.49 2.13 12.41
C ASP A 458 -22.81 2.72 11.17
N PHE A 459 -23.32 2.34 10.00
CA PHE A 459 -22.78 2.77 8.72
C PHE A 459 -23.76 3.63 7.95
N VAL A 460 -23.25 4.69 7.33
CA VAL A 460 -24.02 5.63 6.53
C VAL A 460 -23.27 5.86 5.22
N VAL A 461 -23.96 5.58 4.11
CA VAL A 461 -23.41 5.75 2.76
C VAL A 461 -23.67 7.17 2.27
N GLY A 462 -22.65 7.83 1.73
CA GLY A 462 -22.80 9.08 0.99
C GLY A 462 -23.10 10.30 1.87
N GLN A 463 -22.56 10.37 3.09
CA GLN A 463 -22.79 11.52 4.00
C GLN A 463 -22.21 12.81 3.43
N GLY A 464 -21.00 12.75 2.87
CA GLY A 464 -20.31 13.90 2.31
C GLY A 464 -21.05 14.38 1.06
N VAL A 465 -21.20 13.49 0.07
CA VAL A 465 -21.80 13.80 -1.24
C VAL A 465 -23.26 14.24 -1.16
N SER A 466 -24.02 13.77 -0.16
CA SER A 466 -25.41 14.21 0.05
C SER A 466 -25.53 15.49 0.87
N GLY A 467 -24.50 15.85 1.65
CA GLY A 467 -24.57 16.91 2.66
C GLY A 467 -25.53 16.61 3.82
N LYS A 468 -25.99 15.36 3.96
CA LYS A 468 -26.96 14.94 4.98
C LYS A 468 -26.31 13.99 5.96
N ALA A 469 -26.54 14.22 7.26
CA ALA A 469 -26.05 13.31 8.30
C ALA A 469 -26.56 11.86 8.12
N GLY A 470 -27.74 11.68 7.54
CA GLY A 470 -28.32 10.37 7.22
C GLY A 470 -27.86 9.75 5.88
N GLY A 471 -27.03 10.45 5.10
CA GLY A 471 -26.52 9.96 3.82
C GLY A 471 -27.57 9.87 2.71
N LEU A 472 -27.32 8.96 1.77
CA LEU A 472 -28.14 8.73 0.57
C LEU A 472 -29.27 7.71 0.80
N ARG A 473 -29.09 6.76 1.73
CA ARG A 473 -30.05 5.69 2.02
C ARG A 473 -31.14 6.17 2.99
N SER A 474 -32.25 5.45 3.07
CA SER A 474 -33.39 5.85 3.91
C SER A 474 -33.09 5.78 5.42
N LYS A 475 -32.16 4.89 5.81
CA LYS A 475 -31.70 4.67 7.19
C LYS A 475 -30.19 4.33 7.23
N PRO A 476 -29.49 4.66 8.32
CA PRO A 476 -28.19 4.05 8.62
C PRO A 476 -28.32 2.51 8.70
N TYR A 477 -27.29 1.76 8.33
CA TYR A 477 -27.22 0.34 8.68
C TYR A 477 -26.86 0.22 10.15
N SER A 478 -27.68 -0.54 10.87
CA SER A 478 -27.59 -0.65 12.31
C SER A 478 -28.18 -1.96 12.78
N VAL A 479 -27.56 -2.52 13.81
CA VAL A 479 -28.11 -3.65 14.57
C VAL A 479 -29.29 -3.24 15.46
N ASP A 480 -29.46 -1.94 15.74
CA ASP A 480 -30.58 -1.44 16.54
C ASP A 480 -31.85 -1.34 15.66
N PRO A 481 -32.90 -2.14 15.94
CA PRO A 481 -34.15 -2.09 15.18
C PRO A 481 -34.91 -0.76 15.34
N ALA A 482 -34.61 0.05 16.35
CA ALA A 482 -35.17 1.40 16.47
C ALA A 482 -34.55 2.37 15.45
N VAL A 483 -33.29 2.14 15.05
CA VAL A 483 -32.60 2.93 14.02
C VAL A 483 -32.95 2.41 12.64
N ASN A 484 -32.82 1.10 12.41
CA ASN A 484 -33.13 0.47 11.13
C ASN A 484 -34.04 -0.77 11.28
N PRO A 485 -35.37 -0.59 11.12
CA PRO A 485 -36.36 -1.65 11.33
C PRO A 485 -36.57 -2.56 10.11
N LEU A 486 -35.86 -2.34 8.98
CA LEU A 486 -36.13 -3.04 7.72
C LEU A 486 -35.94 -4.56 7.84
N LYS A 487 -36.88 -5.32 7.27
CA LYS A 487 -36.90 -6.80 7.27
C LYS A 487 -37.26 -7.38 5.90
N TYR A 488 -37.15 -8.69 5.77
CA TYR A 488 -37.50 -9.44 4.56
C TYR A 488 -38.88 -9.08 3.99
N SER A 489 -39.88 -8.92 4.84
CA SER A 489 -41.25 -8.59 4.42
C SER A 489 -41.40 -7.23 3.75
N ASP A 490 -40.43 -6.32 3.94
CA ASP A 490 -40.43 -5.03 3.27
C ASP A 490 -40.07 -5.17 1.79
N ILE A 491 -39.23 -6.14 1.41
CA ILE A 491 -38.84 -6.37 0.01
C ILE A 491 -40.05 -6.59 -0.88
N GLY A 492 -41.08 -7.32 -0.40
CA GLY A 492 -42.31 -7.58 -1.15
C GLY A 492 -43.12 -6.32 -1.52
N LYS A 493 -42.79 -5.16 -0.94
CA LYS A 493 -43.45 -3.87 -1.18
C LYS A 493 -42.62 -2.91 -2.05
N LEU A 494 -41.35 -3.25 -2.29
CA LEU A 494 -40.38 -2.38 -2.96
C LEU A 494 -40.30 -2.71 -4.45
N GLN A 495 -40.01 -1.70 -5.26
CA GLN A 495 -39.97 -1.79 -6.73
C GLN A 495 -38.66 -1.23 -7.33
N GLU A 496 -37.70 -0.93 -6.47
CA GLU A 496 -36.48 -0.20 -6.80
C GLU A 496 -35.29 -0.92 -6.13
N VAL A 497 -34.19 -1.09 -6.87
CA VAL A 497 -33.06 -1.93 -6.46
C VAL A 497 -32.33 -1.37 -5.26
N HIS A 498 -32.10 -0.06 -5.15
CA HIS A 498 -31.42 0.52 -3.99
C HIS A 498 -32.25 0.33 -2.72
N GLN A 499 -33.57 0.52 -2.78
CA GLN A 499 -34.46 0.27 -1.65
C GLN A 499 -34.41 -1.19 -1.18
N ILE A 500 -34.37 -2.15 -2.11
CA ILE A 500 -34.21 -3.57 -1.78
C ILE A 500 -32.81 -3.83 -1.19
N GLY A 501 -31.79 -3.19 -1.76
CA GLY A 501 -30.41 -3.23 -1.29
C GLY A 501 -30.25 -2.74 0.14
N GLU A 502 -31.01 -1.72 0.55
CA GLU A 502 -31.00 -1.26 1.95
C GLU A 502 -31.41 -2.37 2.94
N VAL A 503 -32.39 -3.21 2.57
CA VAL A 503 -32.81 -4.35 3.40
C VAL A 503 -31.70 -5.41 3.45
N TRP A 504 -31.09 -5.71 2.30
CA TRP A 504 -30.05 -6.73 2.21
C TRP A 504 -28.74 -6.30 2.91
N ALA A 505 -28.27 -5.07 2.68
CA ALA A 505 -27.11 -4.50 3.35
C ALA A 505 -27.29 -4.48 4.88
N ASN A 506 -28.45 -4.04 5.38
CA ASN A 506 -28.72 -4.05 6.82
C ASN A 506 -28.76 -5.47 7.40
N THR A 507 -29.17 -6.46 6.59
CA THR A 507 -29.10 -7.86 6.95
C THR A 507 -27.66 -8.32 7.09
N LEU A 508 -26.82 -8.02 6.09
CA LEU A 508 -25.42 -8.40 6.12
C LEU A 508 -24.61 -7.65 7.19
N HIS A 509 -24.95 -6.40 7.50
CA HIS A 509 -24.43 -5.64 8.64
C HIS A 509 -24.72 -6.35 9.98
N THR A 510 -25.93 -6.90 10.13
CA THR A 510 -26.31 -7.67 11.33
C THR A 510 -25.54 -8.99 11.42
N VAL A 511 -25.36 -9.67 10.29
CA VAL A 511 -24.52 -10.88 10.21
C VAL A 511 -23.07 -10.56 10.57
N TYR A 512 -22.53 -9.46 10.06
CA TYR A 512 -21.18 -8.97 10.40
C TYR A 512 -21.03 -8.75 11.91
N ALA A 513 -21.94 -7.98 12.50
CA ALA A 513 -21.89 -7.64 13.91
C ALA A 513 -21.97 -8.87 14.83
N ASP A 514 -22.85 -9.82 14.50
CA ASP A 514 -23.00 -11.06 15.28
C ASP A 514 -21.78 -11.97 15.12
N LEU A 515 -21.18 -12.09 13.93
CA LEU A 515 -19.93 -12.83 13.73
C LEU A 515 -18.78 -12.19 14.50
N VAL A 516 -18.61 -10.87 14.43
CA VAL A 516 -17.56 -10.15 15.19
C VAL A 516 -17.77 -10.31 16.70
N THR A 517 -19.01 -10.23 17.17
CA THR A 517 -19.34 -10.47 18.58
C THR A 517 -18.99 -11.89 19.00
N SER A 518 -19.25 -12.88 18.15
CA SER A 518 -19.04 -14.29 18.44
C SER A 518 -17.58 -14.75 18.31
N LEU A 519 -16.82 -14.16 17.38
CA LEU A 519 -15.51 -14.68 16.96
C LEU A 519 -14.37 -13.67 17.18
N GLY A 520 -14.68 -12.45 17.61
CA GLY A 520 -13.71 -11.37 17.75
C GLY A 520 -13.48 -10.60 16.45
N PHE A 521 -12.55 -9.65 16.49
CA PHE A 521 -12.18 -8.77 15.38
C PHE A 521 -10.68 -8.84 15.11
N ASN A 522 -10.30 -8.98 13.84
CA ASN A 522 -8.92 -8.97 13.39
C ASN A 522 -8.58 -7.62 12.74
N ALA A 523 -7.64 -6.89 13.33
CA ALA A 523 -7.19 -5.60 12.80
C ALA A 523 -6.49 -5.71 11.43
N ASN A 524 -5.95 -6.89 11.11
CA ASN A 524 -5.24 -7.16 9.86
C ASN A 524 -6.14 -7.80 8.79
N ALA A 525 -7.47 -7.84 8.97
CA ALA A 525 -8.36 -8.55 8.05
C ALA A 525 -8.27 -8.08 6.58
N LYS A 526 -7.80 -6.86 6.32
CA LYS A 526 -7.60 -6.36 4.95
C LYS A 526 -6.35 -6.96 4.28
N THR A 527 -5.35 -7.38 5.05
CA THR A 527 -4.09 -7.92 4.55
C THR A 527 -3.91 -9.41 4.83
N ASP A 528 -4.69 -9.99 5.76
CA ASP A 528 -4.68 -11.40 6.13
C ASP A 528 -6.09 -12.03 6.07
N PRO A 529 -6.39 -12.83 5.03
CA PRO A 529 -7.68 -13.50 4.87
C PRO A 529 -7.80 -14.81 5.66
N THR A 530 -6.75 -15.25 6.36
CA THR A 530 -6.67 -16.60 6.98
C THR A 530 -7.21 -16.66 8.41
N GLY A 531 -7.41 -15.48 9.01
CA GLY A 531 -7.98 -15.31 10.34
C GLY A 531 -9.31 -16.03 10.54
N LYS A 532 -9.62 -16.33 11.80
CA LYS A 532 -10.87 -16.98 12.22
C LYS A 532 -11.82 -16.04 12.95
N GLU A 533 -11.43 -14.77 13.05
CA GLU A 533 -12.22 -13.69 13.62
C GLU A 533 -13.39 -13.31 12.70
N GLY A 534 -14.42 -12.70 13.28
CA GLY A 534 -15.72 -12.55 12.64
C GLY A 534 -15.71 -11.69 11.38
N ASN A 535 -14.88 -10.65 11.34
CA ASN A 535 -14.73 -9.79 10.17
C ASN A 535 -14.01 -10.51 9.01
N VAL A 536 -13.03 -11.36 9.29
CA VAL A 536 -12.36 -12.20 8.27
C VAL A 536 -13.30 -13.29 7.76
N VAL A 537 -13.99 -13.97 8.69
CA VAL A 537 -14.99 -14.98 8.35
C VAL A 537 -16.09 -14.37 7.48
N TRP A 538 -16.63 -13.21 7.85
CA TRP A 538 -17.68 -12.55 7.09
C TRP A 538 -17.28 -12.32 5.62
N MET A 539 -16.10 -11.75 5.35
CA MET A 539 -15.68 -11.48 3.97
C MET A 539 -15.48 -12.78 3.18
N ASN A 540 -14.84 -13.80 3.79
CA ASN A 540 -14.71 -15.13 3.19
C ASN A 540 -16.07 -15.75 2.81
N LEU A 541 -17.08 -15.60 3.68
CA LEU A 541 -18.44 -16.10 3.44
C LEU A 541 -19.15 -15.35 2.31
N ILE A 542 -18.97 -14.02 2.21
CA ILE A 542 -19.55 -13.24 1.12
C ILE A 542 -18.95 -13.68 -0.23
N ILE A 543 -17.62 -13.69 -0.35
CA ILE A 543 -16.93 -14.03 -1.61
C ILE A 543 -17.22 -15.48 -2.04
N THR A 544 -17.21 -16.42 -1.10
CA THR A 544 -17.56 -17.81 -1.39
C THR A 544 -19.05 -17.97 -1.69
N GLY A 545 -19.93 -17.26 -0.99
CA GLY A 545 -21.38 -17.28 -1.22
C GLY A 545 -21.75 -16.81 -2.63
N LEU A 546 -21.11 -15.74 -3.12
CA LEU A 546 -21.27 -15.26 -4.51
C LEU A 546 -20.89 -16.32 -5.56
N THR A 547 -19.90 -17.17 -5.26
CA THR A 547 -19.48 -18.27 -6.13
C THR A 547 -20.51 -19.42 -6.14
N LEU A 548 -21.18 -19.65 -5.00
CA LEU A 548 -22.09 -20.79 -4.82
C LEU A 548 -23.52 -20.51 -5.28
N GLN A 549 -23.97 -19.27 -5.20
CA GLN A 549 -25.36 -18.91 -5.47
C GLN A 549 -25.73 -19.05 -6.96
N PRO A 550 -27.00 -19.35 -7.29
CA PRO A 550 -27.44 -19.48 -8.67
C PRO A 550 -27.45 -18.13 -9.40
N CYS A 551 -27.63 -18.17 -10.72
CA CYS A 551 -27.87 -16.96 -11.51
C CYS A 551 -29.23 -16.35 -11.18
N ASN A 552 -29.29 -15.03 -11.02
CA ASN A 552 -30.46 -14.26 -10.55
C ASN A 552 -31.05 -14.83 -9.24
N PRO A 553 -30.25 -14.93 -8.18
CA PRO A 553 -30.69 -15.52 -6.92
C PRO A 553 -31.78 -14.68 -6.27
N THR A 554 -32.63 -15.34 -5.48
CA THR A 554 -33.48 -14.67 -4.47
C THR A 554 -32.68 -14.41 -3.18
N VAL A 555 -33.22 -13.60 -2.26
CA VAL A 555 -32.58 -13.42 -0.94
C VAL A 555 -32.51 -14.71 -0.12
N LEU A 556 -33.41 -15.66 -0.36
CA LEU A 556 -33.38 -16.98 0.28
C LEU A 556 -32.22 -17.81 -0.28
N ASP A 557 -32.01 -17.78 -1.59
CA ASP A 557 -30.88 -18.46 -2.24
C ASP A 557 -29.54 -17.89 -1.76
N ALA A 558 -29.41 -16.56 -1.72
CA ALA A 558 -28.20 -15.89 -1.27
C ALA A 558 -27.89 -16.16 0.22
N ARG A 559 -28.92 -16.14 1.10
CA ARG A 559 -28.80 -16.55 2.49
C ARG A 559 -28.25 -17.98 2.60
N ASP A 560 -28.87 -18.92 1.88
CA ASP A 560 -28.49 -20.32 1.97
C ASP A 560 -27.10 -20.57 1.36
N ALA A 561 -26.70 -19.81 0.34
CA ALA A 561 -25.34 -19.82 -0.21
C ALA A 561 -24.30 -19.34 0.81
N ILE A 562 -24.59 -18.28 1.59
CA ILE A 562 -23.71 -17.81 2.68
C ILE A 562 -23.58 -18.86 3.79
N VAL A 563 -24.67 -19.51 4.18
CA VAL A 563 -24.61 -20.59 5.18
C VAL A 563 -23.84 -21.81 4.64
N GLN A 564 -24.02 -22.14 3.35
CA GLN A 564 -23.25 -23.21 2.70
C GLN A 564 -21.77 -22.86 2.54
N ALA A 565 -21.42 -21.59 2.35
CA ALA A 565 -20.04 -21.13 2.39
C ALA A 565 -19.40 -21.43 3.75
N ASP A 566 -20.11 -21.22 4.85
CA ASP A 566 -19.61 -21.56 6.19
C ASP A 566 -19.43 -23.07 6.37
N LYS A 567 -20.35 -23.85 5.82
CA LYS A 567 -20.20 -25.31 5.80
C LYS A 567 -18.93 -25.74 5.07
N THR A 568 -18.58 -25.05 4.00
CA THR A 568 -17.44 -25.35 3.14
C THR A 568 -16.10 -24.91 3.75
N LEU A 569 -16.05 -23.69 4.28
CA LEU A 569 -14.81 -23.08 4.77
C LEU A 569 -14.51 -23.39 6.24
N ASN A 570 -15.56 -23.55 7.05
CA ASN A 570 -15.46 -23.64 8.51
C ASN A 570 -16.17 -24.88 9.07
N ASN A 571 -16.50 -25.86 8.21
CA ASN A 571 -17.24 -27.07 8.58
C ASN A 571 -18.62 -26.83 9.23
N GLY A 572 -19.17 -25.62 9.10
CA GLY A 572 -20.46 -25.21 9.68
C GLY A 572 -20.34 -24.71 11.12
N ALA A 573 -19.13 -24.35 11.58
CA ALA A 573 -18.89 -23.90 12.95
C ALA A 573 -19.72 -22.66 13.33
N ASN A 574 -20.12 -21.84 12.36
CA ASN A 574 -20.82 -20.58 12.59
C ASN A 574 -22.30 -20.62 12.20
N GLU A 575 -22.83 -21.80 11.87
CA GLU A 575 -24.20 -21.96 11.37
C GLU A 575 -25.25 -21.35 12.31
N CYS A 576 -25.13 -21.56 13.63
CA CYS A 576 -26.08 -21.00 14.59
C CYS A 576 -26.03 -19.48 14.65
N THR A 577 -24.84 -18.87 14.59
CA THR A 577 -24.69 -17.41 14.53
C THR A 577 -25.36 -16.88 13.27
N LEU A 578 -25.03 -17.44 12.10
CA LEU A 578 -25.59 -17.01 10.81
C LEU A 578 -27.12 -17.13 10.78
N ARG A 579 -27.66 -18.31 11.12
CA ARG A 579 -29.11 -18.55 11.10
C ARG A 579 -29.86 -17.62 12.05
N THR A 580 -29.28 -17.34 13.21
CA THR A 580 -29.85 -16.38 14.17
C THR A 580 -29.83 -14.95 13.63
N SER A 581 -28.72 -14.52 13.00
CA SER A 581 -28.62 -13.19 12.39
C SER A 581 -29.65 -12.97 11.28
N PHE A 582 -29.82 -13.96 10.39
CA PHE A 582 -30.83 -13.90 9.33
C PHE A 582 -32.26 -13.88 9.90
N ALA A 583 -32.55 -14.71 10.92
CA ALA A 583 -33.83 -14.72 11.60
C ALA A 583 -34.21 -13.36 12.23
N LYS A 584 -33.24 -12.61 12.79
CA LYS A 584 -33.48 -11.23 13.30
C LYS A 584 -34.04 -10.29 12.23
N LYS A 585 -33.77 -10.58 10.94
CA LYS A 585 -34.20 -9.79 9.77
C LYS A 585 -35.33 -10.44 8.97
N GLY A 586 -36.03 -11.42 9.56
CA GLY A 586 -37.17 -12.09 8.94
C GLY A 586 -36.80 -13.18 7.93
N LEU A 587 -35.51 -13.55 7.84
CA LEU A 587 -34.99 -14.57 6.92
C LEU A 587 -34.72 -15.91 7.62
N GLY A 588 -35.56 -16.28 8.58
CA GLY A 588 -35.48 -17.54 9.34
C GLY A 588 -35.68 -18.79 8.47
N LEU A 589 -35.54 -19.96 9.11
CA LEU A 589 -35.52 -21.28 8.45
C LEU A 589 -36.77 -21.55 7.60
N ASN A 590 -37.93 -21.03 8.00
CA ASN A 590 -39.20 -21.26 7.33
C ASN A 590 -39.65 -20.07 6.46
N ALA A 591 -38.78 -19.07 6.24
CA ALA A 591 -39.08 -17.97 5.32
C ALA A 591 -39.39 -18.51 3.91
N THR A 592 -40.46 -18.00 3.31
CA THR A 592 -40.96 -18.44 1.98
C THR A 592 -40.91 -17.27 0.98
N PRO A 593 -40.97 -17.54 -0.33
CA PRO A 593 -40.98 -16.50 -1.37
C PRO A 593 -42.15 -15.49 -1.30
N ASP A 594 -43.11 -15.67 -0.40
CA ASP A 594 -44.24 -14.77 -0.19
C ASP A 594 -43.90 -13.55 0.70
N PHE A 595 -42.61 -13.34 1.02
CA PHE A 595 -42.12 -12.20 1.81
C PHE A 595 -42.77 -12.08 3.19
N GLN A 596 -42.97 -13.22 3.86
CA GLN A 596 -43.38 -13.27 5.26
C GLN A 596 -42.14 -13.36 6.14
N ASP A 597 -42.04 -12.50 7.15
CA ASP A 597 -40.95 -12.57 8.12
C ASP A 597 -41.05 -13.88 8.92
N ASP A 598 -39.96 -14.63 8.96
CA ASP A 598 -39.79 -15.79 9.84
C ASP A 598 -38.59 -15.58 10.76
N ASP A 599 -38.76 -15.86 12.04
CA ASP A 599 -37.70 -15.77 13.06
C ASP A 599 -37.26 -17.17 13.55
N THR A 600 -37.71 -18.23 12.88
CA THR A 600 -37.39 -19.59 13.28
C THR A 600 -35.91 -19.91 13.06
N VAL A 601 -35.24 -20.40 14.09
CA VAL A 601 -33.85 -20.91 14.02
C VAL A 601 -33.82 -22.44 14.20
N PRO A 602 -32.76 -23.13 13.72
CA PRO A 602 -32.58 -24.56 13.97
C PRO A 602 -32.64 -24.90 15.47
N ALA A 603 -33.22 -26.05 15.81
CA ALA A 603 -33.48 -26.43 17.21
C ALA A 603 -32.20 -26.53 18.05
N ASN A 604 -31.07 -26.88 17.44
CA ASN A 604 -29.75 -26.94 18.08
C ASN A 604 -29.08 -25.56 18.28
N CYS A 605 -29.71 -24.48 17.79
CA CYS A 605 -29.22 -23.11 17.90
C CYS A 605 -30.06 -22.26 18.88
N LYS A 606 -31.02 -22.87 19.58
CA LYS A 606 -31.91 -22.21 20.54
C LYS A 606 -31.31 -22.13 21.93
#